data_AF-A0A3D4EGI5-F1
#
_entry.id   AF-A0A3D4EGI5-F1
#
_cell.length_a   1.000
_cell.length_b   1.000
_cell.length_c   1.000
_cell.angle_alpha   90.00
_cell.angle_beta   90.00
_cell.angle_gamma   90.00
#
_symmetry.space_group_name_H-M   'P 1'
#
loop_
_entity.id
_entity.type
_entity.pdbx_description
1 polymer ?
#
loop_
_entity_poly.entity_id
_entity_poly.type
_entity_poly.pdbx_seq_one_letter_code
_entity_poly.pdbx_strand_id
1 'polypeptide(L)' 'MPKFDEVTGEQFLKEYNGKELFKEFIPVIGKMPSIAYVPFHKKQAKDVVGYILGKGYCDQAAADALIEKFNALYGDK' A
#
# COMPACT_ATOMS: atom_id res chain seq x y z
N MET A 1 0.57 -7.67 16.33
CA MET A 1 0.48 -7.81 14.86
C MET A 1 0.91 -6.50 14.18
N PRO A 2 1.23 -6.49 12.86
CA PRO A 2 1.62 -5.27 12.17
C PRO A 2 0.43 -4.30 11.96
N LYS A 3 0.63 -3.01 12.25
CA LYS A 3 -0.26 -1.94 11.79
C LYS A 3 0.24 -1.41 10.45
N PHE A 4 -0.66 -1.09 9.52
CA PHE A 4 -0.28 -0.55 8.20
C PHE A 4 0.75 0.60 8.29
N ASP A 5 0.59 1.47 9.30
CA ASP A 5 1.45 2.64 9.53
C ASP A 5 2.88 2.30 9.98
N GLU A 6 3.12 1.08 10.46
CA GLU A 6 4.39 0.61 11.00
C GLU A 6 5.11 -0.34 10.03
N VAL A 7 4.40 -0.79 8.98
CA VAL A 7 4.92 -1.71 7.96
C VAL A 7 5.71 -0.94 6.91
N THR A 8 6.88 -1.46 6.55
CA THR A 8 7.67 -0.91 5.44
C THR A 8 7.01 -1.25 4.10
N GLY A 9 7.25 -0.44 3.07
CA GLY A 9 6.78 -0.72 1.71
C GLY A 9 7.29 -2.07 1.19
N GLU A 10 8.48 -2.51 1.61
CA GLU A 10 9.00 -3.83 1.26
C GLU A 10 8.17 -4.96 1.87
N GLN A 11 7.90 -4.90 3.18
CA GLN A 11 7.05 -5.87 3.86
C GLN A 11 5.63 -5.85 3.31
N PHE A 12 5.06 -4.67 3.08
CA PHE A 12 3.75 -4.53 2.45
C PHE A 12 3.69 -5.28 1.11
N LEU A 13 4.68 -5.09 0.23
CA LEU A 13 4.71 -5.69 -1.10
C LEU A 13 5.05 -7.18 -1.10
N LYS A 14 5.94 -7.64 -0.20
CA LYS A 14 6.48 -9.01 -0.22
C LYS A 14 5.76 -9.96 0.75
N GLU A 15 5.36 -9.48 1.92
CA GLU A 15 4.85 -10.30 3.02
C GLU A 15 3.33 -10.20 3.18
N TYR A 16 2.72 -9.11 2.70
CA TYR A 16 1.31 -8.80 2.95
C TYR A 16 0.48 -8.53 1.69
N ASN A 17 0.81 -9.20 0.57
CA ASN A 17 0.06 -9.12 -0.69
C ASN A 17 -0.17 -7.70 -1.22
N GLY A 18 0.72 -6.75 -0.91
CA GLY A 18 0.51 -5.34 -1.21
C GLY A 18 0.31 -5.01 -2.69
N LYS A 19 0.86 -5.82 -3.60
CA LYS A 19 0.59 -5.67 -5.04
C LYS A 19 -0.85 -5.96 -5.42
N GLU A 20 -1.45 -7.01 -4.85
CA GLU A 20 -2.85 -7.34 -5.13
C GLU A 20 -3.78 -6.30 -4.51
N LEU A 21 -3.48 -5.84 -3.30
CA LEU A 21 -4.18 -4.72 -2.67
C LEU A 21 -4.09 -3.45 -3.55
N PHE A 22 -2.92 -3.13 -4.10
CA PHE A 22 -2.82 -2.03 -5.05
C PHE A 22 -3.61 -2.29 -6.34
N LYS A 23 -3.68 -3.51 -6.88
CA LYS A 23 -4.52 -3.76 -8.06
C LYS A 23 -6.02 -3.58 -7.78
N GLU A 24 -6.46 -3.95 -6.58
CA GLU A 24 -7.86 -3.86 -6.15
C GLU A 24 -8.28 -2.41 -5.92
N PHE A 25 -7.49 -1.64 -5.17
CA PHE A 25 -7.89 -0.29 -4.74
C PHE A 25 -7.23 0.83 -5.56
N ILE A 26 -6.05 0.61 -6.13
CA ILE A 26 -5.28 1.63 -6.87
C ILE A 26 -4.72 1.05 -8.18
N PRO A 27 -5.56 0.73 -9.17
CA PRO A 27 -5.17 -0.09 -10.33
C PRO A 27 -4.01 0.49 -11.15
N VAL A 28 -3.90 1.82 -11.20
CA VAL A 28 -2.79 2.53 -11.89
C VAL A 28 -1.45 2.16 -11.25
N ILE A 29 -1.40 2.10 -9.92
CA ILE A 29 -0.22 1.67 -9.18
C ILE A 29 -0.04 0.16 -9.29
N GLY A 30 -1.11 -0.63 -9.15
CA GLY A 30 -1.03 -2.11 -9.23
C GLY A 30 -0.52 -2.68 -10.57
N LYS A 31 -0.55 -1.88 -11.64
CA LYS A 31 -0.04 -2.22 -12.98
C LYS A 31 1.42 -1.80 -13.21
N MET A 32 2.04 -1.09 -12.27
CA MET A 32 3.43 -0.65 -12.44
C MET A 32 4.42 -1.82 -12.39
N PRO A 33 5.54 -1.75 -13.14
CA PRO A 33 6.57 -2.78 -13.09
C PRO A 33 7.23 -2.85 -11.70
N SER A 34 7.68 -4.02 -11.28
CA SER A 34 8.30 -4.25 -9.96
C SER A 34 9.43 -3.26 -9.62
N ILE A 35 10.21 -2.85 -10.62
CA ILE A 35 11.32 -1.88 -10.48
C ILE A 35 10.83 -0.52 -9.95
N ALA A 36 9.60 -0.12 -10.28
CA ALA A 36 9.02 1.15 -9.85
C ALA A 36 8.75 1.21 -8.34
N TYR A 37 8.70 0.06 -7.67
CA TYR A 37 8.46 0.00 -6.23
C TYR A 37 9.73 -0.01 -5.38
N VAL A 38 10.91 -0.22 -5.98
CA VAL A 38 12.20 -0.22 -5.26
C VAL A 38 12.40 1.03 -4.39
N PRO A 39 12.04 2.25 -4.83
CA PRO A 39 12.17 3.45 -3.98
C PRO A 39 11.25 3.44 -2.75
N PHE A 40 10.18 2.65 -2.76
CA PHE A 40 9.21 2.54 -1.67
C PHE A 40 9.59 1.50 -0.62
N HIS A 41 10.52 0.59 -0.93
CA HIS A 41 10.91 -0.51 -0.03
C HIS A 41 11.36 -0.01 1.35
N LYS A 42 12.09 1.12 1.39
CA LYS A 42 12.63 1.72 2.62
C LYS A 42 11.69 2.72 3.30
N LYS A 43 10.52 2.99 2.72
CA LYS A 43 9.52 3.94 3.27
C LYS A 43 8.46 3.19 4.07
N GLN A 44 7.74 3.86 4.95
CA GLN A 44 6.54 3.26 5.55
C GLN A 44 5.42 3.17 4.52
N ALA A 45 4.56 2.15 4.60
CA ALA A 45 3.47 1.94 3.67
C ALA A 45 2.51 3.14 3.61
N LYS A 46 2.26 3.81 4.74
CA LYS A 46 1.50 5.06 4.80
C LYS A 46 2.12 6.20 3.96
N ASP A 47 3.44 6.31 3.93
CA ASP A 47 4.13 7.35 3.16
C ASP A 47 4.04 7.06 1.66
N VAL A 48 4.00 5.77 1.30
CA VAL A 48 3.77 5.33 -0.07
C VAL A 48 2.35 5.71 -0.50
N VAL A 49 1.34 5.40 0.32
CA VAL A 49 -0.06 5.78 0.05
C VAL A 49 -0.23 7.29 -0.01
N GLY A 50 0.36 8.04 0.92
CA GLY A 50 0.35 9.50 0.91
C GLY A 50 1.01 10.09 -0.34
N TYR A 51 2.11 9.51 -0.81
CA TYR A 51 2.73 9.89 -2.09
C TYR A 51 1.81 9.61 -3.28
N ILE A 52 1.16 8.45 -3.31
CA ILE A 52 0.23 8.05 -4.38
C ILE A 52 -0.97 9.00 -4.44
N LEU A 53 -1.55 9.32 -3.28
CA LEU A 53 -2.64 10.29 -3.13
C LEU A 53 -2.22 11.69 -3.59
N GLY A 54 -1.06 12.18 -3.13
CA GLY A 54 -0.52 13.50 -3.52
C GLY A 54 -0.18 13.63 -5.01
N LYS A 55 -0.01 12.52 -5.72
CA LYS A 55 0.17 12.47 -7.17
C LYS A 55 -1.14 12.32 -7.95
N GLY A 56 -2.28 12.16 -7.27
CA GLY A 56 -3.58 11.98 -7.89
C GLY A 56 -3.77 10.60 -8.53
N TYR A 57 -3.01 9.59 -8.09
CA TYR A 57 -3.15 8.22 -8.59
C TYR A 57 -4.33 7.46 -7.96
N CYS A 58 -4.85 7.95 -6.83
CA CYS A 58 -6.10 7.52 -6.21
C CYS A 58 -6.76 8.71 -5.50
N ASP A 59 -8.00 8.53 -5.06
CA ASP A 59 -8.67 9.41 -4.12
C ASP A 59 -8.47 8.93 -2.67
N GLN A 60 -8.98 9.71 -1.71
CA GLN A 60 -8.88 9.38 -0.29
C GLN A 60 -9.68 8.11 0.05
N ALA A 61 -10.83 7.89 -0.59
CA ALA A 61 -11.68 6.74 -0.32
C ALA A 61 -10.99 5.41 -0.69
N ALA A 62 -10.31 5.36 -1.82
CA ALA A 62 -9.53 4.21 -2.24
C ALA A 62 -8.31 3.97 -1.33
N ALA A 63 -7.66 5.04 -0.87
CA ALA A 63 -6.55 4.95 0.08
C ALA A 63 -7.02 4.37 1.43
N ASP A 64 -8.13 4.87 1.97
CA ASP A 64 -8.68 4.43 3.25
C ASP A 64 -9.17 2.97 3.15
N ALA A 65 -9.84 2.60 2.05
CA ALA A 65 -10.30 1.23 1.81
C ALA A 65 -9.14 0.23 1.74
N LEU A 66 -8.00 0.61 1.15
CA LEU A 66 -6.79 -0.21 1.14
C LEU A 66 -6.26 -0.43 2.55
N ILE A 67 -6.19 0.62 3.37
CA ILE A 67 -5.69 0.56 4.75
C ILE A 67 -6.63 -0.29 5.61
N GLU A 68 -7.94 -0.10 5.47
CA GLU A 68 -8.96 -0.88 6.17
C GLU A 68 -8.86 -2.36 5.80
N LYS A 69 -8.76 -2.68 4.50
CA LYS A 69 -8.61 -4.05 4.02
C LYS A 69 -7.33 -4.70 4.55
N PHE A 70 -6.20 -3.97 4.54
CA PHE A 70 -4.96 -4.47 5.09
C PHE A 70 -5.11 -4.80 6.59
N ASN A 71 -5.63 -3.86 7.38
CA ASN A 71 -5.77 -4.05 8.82
C ASN A 71 -6.78 -5.17 9.15
N ALA A 72 -7.84 -5.34 8.35
CA ALA A 72 -8.78 -6.45 8.52
C ALA A 72 -8.15 -7.83 8.22
N LEU A 73 -7.18 -7.89 7.30
CA LEU A 73 -6.47 -9.12 6.93
C LEU A 73 -5.30 -9.46 7.85
N TYR A 74 -4.56 -8.43 8.31
CA TYR A 74 -3.24 -8.60 8.93
C TYR A 74 -3.06 -7.87 10.27
N GLY A 75 -3.99 -7.00 10.65
CA GLY A 75 -3.99 -6.30 11.94
C GLY A 75 -4.52 -7.17 13.09
N ASP A 76 -4.23 -6.74 14.33
CA ASP A 76 -4.84 -7.30 15.55
C ASP A 76 -6.34 -6.95 15.59
N LYS A 77 -7.16 -7.90 16.06
CA LYS A 77 -8.60 -7.69 16.30
C LYS A 77 -8.85 -7.03 17.65
#